data_AF-A0A403D7J9-F1
#
_entry.id   AF-A0A403D7J9-F1
#
_cell.length_a   1.000
_cell.length_b   1.000
_cell.length_c   1.000
_cell.angle_alpha   90.00
_cell.angle_beta   90.00
_cell.angle_gamma   90.00
#
_symmetry.space_group_name_H-M   'P 1'
#
loop_
_entity.id
_entity.type
_entity.pdbx_description
1 polymer ?
#
loop_
_entity_poly.entity_id
_entity_poly.type
_entity_poly.pdbx_seq_one_letter_code
_entity_poly.pdbx_strand_id
1 'polypeptide(L)'
;MSIRTYAVNCNDAWLNTEGDDISGSYVKYKDHQEVVAALEAKCAALAAENAVIKSAIPEPRDIEDDNDNMDDVSLAEDFGFNHAIELMRRRIPETPATDAFLAEVRAQGVDTAIEHLHKKFKGTVLVGVPVMALEYLAAELRKGGNQ
;
A
#
# COMPACT_ATOMS: atom_id res chain seq x y z
N MET A 1 -6.00 7.69 -21.80
CA MET A 1 -4.64 7.96 -21.30
C MET A 1 -3.92 8.84 -22.31
N SER A 2 -3.45 10.01 -21.92
CA SER A 2 -2.66 10.90 -22.79
C SER A 2 -1.18 10.60 -22.55
N ILE A 3 -0.51 10.02 -23.54
CA ILE A 3 0.92 9.72 -23.47
C ILE A 3 1.66 11.04 -23.67
N ARG A 4 2.29 11.56 -22.59
CA ARG A 4 3.19 12.71 -22.70
C ARG A 4 4.57 12.19 -23.09
N THR A 5 4.99 12.51 -24.31
CA THR A 5 6.36 12.28 -24.78
C THR A 5 7.27 13.37 -24.23
N TYR A 6 8.22 13.01 -23.38
CA TYR A 6 9.26 13.91 -22.89
C TYR A 6 10.46 13.81 -23.83
N ALA A 7 10.95 14.94 -24.34
CA ALA A 7 12.26 14.98 -24.97
C ALA A 7 13.31 14.91 -23.85
N VAL A 8 14.10 13.83 -23.83
CA VAL A 8 15.30 13.78 -22.99
C VAL A 8 16.27 14.81 -23.55
N ASN A 9 16.70 15.77 -22.72
CA ASN A 9 17.61 16.82 -23.12
C ASN A 9 18.95 16.22 -23.61
N CYS A 10 19.09 16.03 -24.92
CA CYS A 10 20.32 15.54 -25.53
C CYS A 10 21.43 16.62 -25.59
N ASN A 11 21.21 17.82 -25.07
CA ASN A 11 22.17 18.91 -25.16
C ASN A 11 23.24 18.91 -24.04
N ASP A 12 23.10 18.09 -23.00
CA ASP A 12 24.15 17.91 -21.97
C ASP A 12 25.19 16.84 -22.35
N ALA A 13 25.03 16.17 -23.51
CA ALA A 13 25.90 15.08 -23.95
C ALA A 13 27.30 15.52 -24.44
N TRP A 14 27.69 16.80 -24.28
CA TRP A 14 28.92 17.35 -24.86
C TRP A 14 29.90 17.99 -23.87
N LEU A 15 29.71 17.78 -22.57
CA LEU A 15 30.72 18.09 -21.56
C LEU A 15 30.98 16.84 -20.70
N ASN A 16 31.41 15.75 -21.33
CA ASN A 16 32.05 14.65 -20.61
C ASN A 16 33.50 15.07 -20.33
N THR A 17 33.75 15.61 -19.14
CA THR A 17 35.13 15.70 -18.66
C THR A 17 35.56 14.36 -18.06
N GLU A 18 36.84 14.00 -18.18
CA GLU A 18 37.39 12.76 -17.59
C GLU A 18 37.17 12.77 -16.07
N GLY A 19 36.11 12.09 -15.61
CA GLY A 19 35.74 12.03 -14.20
C GLY A 19 34.24 12.13 -13.89
N ASP A 20 33.40 12.54 -14.86
CA ASP A 20 31.96 12.65 -14.62
C ASP A 20 31.24 11.28 -14.69
N ASP A 21 30.80 10.78 -13.54
CA ASP A 21 29.95 9.58 -13.45
C ASP A 21 28.49 9.91 -13.76
N ILE A 22 28.15 9.81 -15.05
CA ILE A 22 26.78 9.99 -15.56
C ILE A 22 25.87 8.78 -15.29
N SER A 23 26.35 7.72 -14.62
CA SER A 23 25.55 6.51 -14.38
C SER A 23 24.31 6.75 -13.49
N GLY A 24 24.33 7.82 -12.69
CA GLY A 24 23.22 8.23 -11.83
C GLY A 24 22.26 9.27 -12.41
N SER A 25 22.58 9.93 -13.54
CA SER A 25 21.74 11.04 -14.06
C SER A 25 20.66 10.59 -15.05
N TYR A 26 20.78 9.38 -15.60
CA TYR A 26 19.80 8.80 -16.52
C TYR A 26 19.00 7.69 -15.83
N VAL A 27 17.77 7.99 -15.43
CA VAL A 27 16.84 6.91 -15.07
C VAL A 27 16.46 6.19 -16.37
N LYS A 28 16.76 4.89 -16.45
CA LYS A 28 16.47 4.12 -17.65
C LYS A 28 14.95 4.03 -17.76
N TYR A 29 14.41 4.41 -18.93
CA TYR A 29 12.98 4.40 -19.21
C TYR A 29 12.29 3.06 -18.87
N LYS A 30 13.05 1.97 -18.96
CA LYS A 30 12.62 0.62 -18.59
C LYS A 30 12.34 0.48 -17.09
N ASP A 31 13.19 1.04 -16.23
CA ASP A 31 13.03 0.99 -14.77
C ASP A 31 11.77 1.77 -14.35
N HIS A 32 11.49 2.90 -15.00
CA HIS A 32 10.25 3.65 -14.79
C HIS A 32 9.00 2.88 -15.23
N GLN A 33 9.05 2.18 -16.37
CA GLN A 33 7.92 1.36 -16.82
C GLN A 33 7.62 0.23 -15.82
N GLU A 34 8.65 -0.42 -15.28
CA GLU A 34 8.50 -1.48 -14.29
C GLU A 34 7.90 -0.96 -12.97
N VAL A 35 8.35 0.20 -12.48
CA VAL A 35 7.77 0.86 -11.29
C VAL A 35 6.32 1.26 -11.51
N VAL A 36 5.99 1.85 -12.67
CA VAL A 36 4.61 2.24 -12.99
C VAL A 36 3.70 1.03 -13.08
N ALA A 37 4.13 -0.04 -13.77
CA ALA A 37 3.36 -1.27 -13.86
C ALA A 37 3.12 -1.91 -12.47
N ALA A 38 4.14 -1.91 -11.60
CA ALA A 38 4.00 -2.41 -10.23
C ALA A 38 3.02 -1.57 -9.39
N LEU A 39 3.03 -0.24 -9.53
CA LEU A 39 2.09 0.64 -8.85
C LEU A 39 0.66 0.47 -9.38
N GLU A 40 0.48 0.38 -10.69
CA GLU A 40 -0.82 0.13 -11.32
C GLU A 40 -1.42 -1.20 -10.84
N ALA A 41 -0.59 -2.25 -10.74
CA ALA A 41 -1.03 -3.55 -10.20
C ALA A 41 -1.47 -3.45 -8.73
N LYS A 42 -0.72 -2.74 -7.88
CA LYS A 42 -1.10 -2.49 -6.47
C LYS A 42 -2.43 -1.71 -6.38
N CYS A 43 -2.59 -0.66 -7.18
CA CYS A 43 -3.82 0.13 -7.22
C CYS A 43 -5.01 -0.72 -7.71
N ALA A 44 -4.83 -1.56 -8.71
CA ALA A 44 -5.87 -2.45 -9.20
C ALA A 44 -6.29 -3.49 -8.15
N ALA A 45 -5.33 -4.06 -7.42
CA ALA A 45 -5.61 -4.98 -6.32
C ALA A 45 -6.40 -4.31 -5.18
N LEU A 46 -5.98 -3.12 -4.74
CA LEU A 46 -6.70 -2.35 -3.72
C LEU A 46 -8.10 -1.91 -4.21
N ALA A 47 -8.24 -1.56 -5.49
CA ALA A 47 -9.55 -1.19 -6.05
C ALA A 47 -10.50 -2.40 -6.10
N ALA A 48 -9.99 -3.58 -6.46
CA ALA A 48 -10.75 -4.82 -6.43
C ALA A 48 -11.20 -5.16 -5.00
N GLU A 49 -10.29 -5.11 -4.02
CA GLU A 49 -10.61 -5.36 -2.61
C GLU A 49 -11.67 -4.38 -2.08
N ASN A 50 -11.53 -3.08 -2.39
CA ASN A 50 -12.52 -2.06 -2.04
C ASN A 50 -13.90 -2.32 -2.67
N ALA A 51 -13.96 -2.86 -3.89
CA ALA A 51 -15.22 -3.22 -4.54
C ALA A 51 -15.89 -4.40 -3.81
N VAL A 52 -15.10 -5.41 -3.39
CA VAL A 52 -15.63 -6.55 -2.63
C VAL A 52 -16.13 -6.10 -1.25
N ILE A 53 -15.37 -5.28 -0.51
CA ILE A 53 -15.80 -4.74 0.78
C ILE A 53 -17.12 -3.98 0.65
N LYS A 54 -17.26 -3.12 -0.38
CA LYS A 54 -18.51 -2.39 -0.63
C LYS A 54 -19.68 -3.32 -0.92
N SER A 55 -19.46 -4.39 -1.68
CA SER A 55 -20.52 -5.37 -1.98
C SER A 55 -20.91 -6.24 -0.77
N ALA A 56 -20.01 -6.38 0.20
CA ALA A 56 -20.25 -7.13 1.43
C ALA A 56 -21.16 -6.38 2.42
N ILE A 57 -21.28 -5.05 2.29
CA ILE A 57 -22.16 -4.22 3.10
C ILE A 57 -23.61 -4.41 2.61
N PRO A 58 -24.53 -4.90 3.46
CA PRO A 58 -25.95 -5.00 3.11
C PRO A 58 -26.54 -3.61 2.80
N GLU A 59 -27.47 -3.56 1.84
CA GLU A 59 -28.21 -2.32 1.58
C GLU A 59 -29.03 -1.90 2.80
N PRO A 60 -29.14 -0.58 3.09
CA PRO A 60 -30.07 -0.08 4.09
C PRO A 60 -31.50 -0.52 3.74
N ARG A 61 -32.23 -1.05 4.72
CA ARG A 61 -33.67 -1.25 4.61
C ARG A 61 -34.38 -0.14 5.40
N ASP A 62 -35.33 0.52 4.75
CA ASP A 62 -36.23 1.44 5.44
C ASP A 62 -37.16 0.63 6.35
N ILE A 63 -37.31 1.10 7.58
CA ILE A 63 -38.24 0.56 8.56
C ILE A 63 -39.35 1.59 8.72
N GLU A 64 -40.60 1.17 8.56
CA GLU A 64 -41.78 2.00 8.83
C GLU A 64 -41.80 2.32 10.34
N ASP A 65 -41.70 3.61 10.69
CA ASP A 65 -41.64 4.11 12.06
C ASP A 65 -43.03 4.29 12.70
N ASP A 66 -44.09 3.98 11.96
CA ASP A 66 -45.50 4.07 12.39
C ASP A 66 -46.09 2.76 12.93
N ASN A 67 -45.25 1.72 13.09
CA ASN A 67 -45.70 0.47 13.70
C ASN A 67 -46.00 0.66 15.19
N ASP A 68 -47.28 0.83 15.53
CA ASP A 68 -47.81 0.95 16.89
C ASP A 68 -47.55 -0.29 17.79
N ASN A 69 -47.01 -1.38 17.25
CA ASN A 69 -46.69 -2.59 18.00
C ASN A 69 -45.30 -2.52 18.65
N MET A 70 -45.19 -1.76 19.75
CA MET A 70 -43.95 -1.58 20.55
C MET A 70 -43.41 -2.89 21.17
N ASP A 71 -44.13 -4.02 21.07
CA ASP A 71 -43.79 -5.32 21.65
C ASP A 71 -43.35 -6.37 20.61
N ASP A 72 -43.11 -5.97 19.35
CA ASP A 72 -42.63 -6.89 18.32
C ASP A 72 -41.12 -7.14 18.43
N VAL A 73 -40.72 -7.93 19.43
CA VAL A 73 -39.35 -8.41 19.62
C VAL A 73 -38.81 -9.12 18.37
N SER A 74 -39.70 -9.63 17.52
CA SER A 74 -39.42 -10.21 16.20
C SER A 74 -38.74 -9.21 15.25
N LEU A 75 -39.12 -7.92 15.27
CA LEU A 75 -38.45 -6.88 14.48
C LEU A 75 -37.05 -6.59 15.01
N ALA A 76 -36.83 -6.68 16.32
CA ALA A 76 -35.50 -6.55 16.91
C ALA A 76 -34.60 -7.77 16.64
N GLU A 77 -35.16 -8.91 16.23
CA GLU A 77 -34.41 -10.11 15.84
C GLU A 77 -34.14 -10.15 14.31
N ASP A 78 -35.13 -9.75 13.50
CA ASP A 78 -35.02 -9.65 12.02
C ASP A 78 -34.24 -8.40 11.55
N PHE A 79 -34.37 -7.26 12.24
CA PHE A 79 -33.66 -6.00 11.96
C PHE A 79 -32.58 -5.66 12.98
N GLY A 80 -32.46 -6.44 14.07
CA GLY A 80 -31.57 -6.12 15.17
C GLY A 80 -30.17 -5.78 14.70
N PHE A 81 -29.61 -4.69 15.23
CA PHE A 81 -28.20 -4.34 15.08
C PHE A 81 -27.29 -5.57 15.19
N ASN A 82 -27.65 -6.54 16.04
CA ASN A 82 -26.95 -7.82 16.20
C ASN A 82 -27.00 -8.73 14.96
N HIS A 83 -28.14 -8.88 14.29
CA HIS A 83 -28.26 -9.68 13.06
C HIS A 83 -27.50 -9.02 11.89
N ALA A 84 -27.62 -7.70 11.75
CA ALA A 84 -26.86 -6.93 10.76
C ALA A 84 -25.34 -7.01 11.02
N ILE A 85 -24.90 -6.89 12.29
CA ILE A 85 -23.49 -7.06 12.69
C ILE A 85 -23.02 -8.50 12.42
N GLU A 86 -23.84 -9.53 12.68
CA GLU A 86 -23.48 -10.92 12.41
C GLU A 86 -23.32 -11.18 10.91
N LEU A 87 -24.21 -10.65 10.08
CA LEU A 87 -24.09 -10.70 8.62
C LEU A 87 -22.85 -9.98 8.11
N MET A 88 -22.56 -8.77 8.63
CA MET A 88 -21.34 -8.05 8.28
C MET A 88 -20.08 -8.83 8.70
N ARG A 89 -20.04 -9.37 9.92
CA ARG A 89 -18.91 -10.19 10.40
C ARG A 89 -18.68 -11.44 9.56
N ARG A 90 -19.74 -12.05 9.02
CA ARG A 90 -19.63 -13.21 8.13
C ARG A 90 -19.25 -12.86 6.69
N ARG A 91 -19.60 -11.66 6.21
CA ARG A 91 -19.47 -11.28 4.80
C ARG A 91 -18.25 -10.41 4.50
N ILE A 92 -17.70 -9.70 5.47
CA ILE A 92 -16.51 -8.86 5.24
C ILE A 92 -15.33 -9.81 4.95
N PRO A 93 -14.77 -9.77 3.74
CA PRO A 93 -13.63 -10.61 3.38
C PRO A 93 -12.36 -10.12 4.10
N GLU A 94 -11.38 -11.02 4.22
CA GLU A 94 -10.01 -10.61 4.55
C GLU A 94 -9.47 -9.62 3.52
N THR A 95 -8.51 -8.79 3.93
CA THR A 95 -7.98 -7.68 3.14
C THR A 95 -6.50 -7.87 2.78
N PRO A 96 -6.15 -8.92 2.03
CA PRO A 96 -4.76 -9.28 1.78
C PRO A 96 -3.99 -8.23 0.96
N ALA A 97 -4.67 -7.45 0.11
CA ALA A 97 -4.03 -6.38 -0.65
C ALA A 97 -3.71 -5.18 0.26
N THR A 98 -4.61 -4.85 1.19
CA THR A 98 -4.35 -3.85 2.23
C THR A 98 -3.23 -4.31 3.17
N ASP A 99 -3.21 -5.57 3.58
CA ASP A 99 -2.16 -6.11 4.45
C ASP A 99 -0.79 -6.08 3.76
N ALA A 100 -0.71 -6.52 2.50
CA ALA A 100 0.51 -6.44 1.70
C ALA A 100 0.97 -4.98 1.51
N PHE A 101 0.04 -4.05 1.31
CA PHE A 101 0.34 -2.61 1.22
C PHE A 101 0.90 -2.06 2.53
N LEU A 102 0.29 -2.38 3.67
CA LEU A 102 0.78 -1.95 4.98
C LEU A 102 2.16 -2.53 5.31
N ALA A 103 2.41 -3.78 4.91
CA ALA A 103 3.70 -4.43 5.10
C ALA A 103 4.81 -3.75 4.28
N GLU A 104 4.50 -3.34 3.04
CA GLU A 104 5.37 -2.51 2.20
C GLU A 104 5.64 -1.13 2.82
N VAL A 105 4.61 -0.45 3.33
CA VAL A 105 4.77 0.87 4.00
C VAL A 105 5.67 0.76 5.23
N ARG A 106 5.52 -0.30 6.03
CA ARG A 106 6.42 -0.56 7.18
C ARG A 106 7.85 -0.79 6.72
N ALA A 107 8.06 -1.57 5.65
CA ALA A 107 9.39 -1.80 5.09
C ALA A 107 10.05 -0.50 4.60
N GLN A 108 9.29 0.39 3.95
CA GLN A 108 9.79 1.72 3.54
C GLN A 108 10.18 2.60 4.73
N GLY A 109 9.46 2.50 5.85
CA GLY A 109 9.85 3.15 7.10
C GLY A 109 11.21 2.65 7.62
N VAL A 110 11.48 1.35 7.49
CA VAL A 110 12.78 0.75 7.84
C VAL A 110 13.88 1.22 6.88
N ASP A 111 13.61 1.27 5.58
CA ASP A 111 14.55 1.82 4.58
C ASP A 111 14.93 3.27 4.91
N THR A 112 13.93 4.10 5.28
CA THR A 112 14.15 5.49 5.69
C THR A 112 15.02 5.59 6.96
N ALA A 113 14.85 4.66 7.91
CA ALA A 113 15.68 4.59 9.11
C ALA A 113 17.13 4.21 8.79
N ILE A 114 17.34 3.27 7.86
CA ILE A 114 18.67 2.90 7.35
C ILE A 114 19.36 4.12 6.72
N GLU A 115 18.66 4.85 5.85
CA GLU A 115 19.18 6.08 5.23
C GLU A 115 19.57 7.13 6.29
N HIS A 116 18.73 7.30 7.32
CA HIS A 116 19.02 8.21 8.43
C HIS A 116 20.28 7.80 9.19
N LEU A 117 20.45 6.50 9.46
CA LEU A 117 21.65 5.96 10.12
C LEU A 117 22.91 6.21 9.27
N HIS A 118 22.87 5.92 7.97
CA HIS A 118 23.97 6.20 7.06
C HIS A 118 24.34 7.68 7.03
N LYS A 119 23.35 8.57 7.02
CA LYS A 119 23.57 10.02 7.04
C LYS A 119 24.20 10.50 8.35
N LYS A 120 23.68 10.02 9.49
CA LYS A 120 24.11 10.46 10.83
C LYS A 120 25.52 9.99 11.17
N PHE A 121 25.91 8.81 10.69
CA PHE A 121 27.19 8.17 11.03
C PHE A 121 28.16 8.09 9.83
N LYS A 122 28.00 9.01 8.87
CA LYS A 122 28.80 9.08 7.65
C LYS A 122 30.30 9.03 7.98
N GLY A 123 31.02 8.07 7.41
CA GLY A 123 32.47 7.90 7.62
C GLY A 123 32.86 6.96 8.77
N THR A 124 31.90 6.33 9.45
CA THR A 124 32.18 5.30 10.46
C THR A 124 31.77 3.92 9.97
N VAL A 125 32.57 2.89 10.33
CA VAL A 125 32.30 1.48 9.95
C VAL A 125 31.31 0.80 10.91
N LEU A 126 30.92 1.49 11.99
CA LEU A 126 30.17 0.92 13.12
C LEU A 126 28.69 0.62 12.82
N VAL A 127 28.17 1.09 11.68
CA VAL A 127 26.75 0.98 11.34
C VAL A 127 26.41 -0.29 10.56
N GLY A 128 27.41 -1.03 10.05
CA GLY A 128 27.20 -2.14 9.13
C GLY A 128 26.34 -3.27 9.71
N VAL A 129 26.61 -3.71 10.94
CA VAL A 129 25.84 -4.80 11.59
C VAL A 129 24.39 -4.39 11.88
N PRO A 130 24.10 -3.22 12.49
CA PRO A 130 22.73 -2.72 12.62
C PRO A 130 21.99 -2.55 11.29
N VAL A 131 22.65 -2.06 10.24
CA VAL A 131 22.04 -1.88 8.92
C VAL A 131 21.65 -3.21 8.30
N MET A 132 22.52 -4.23 8.33
CA MET A 132 22.17 -5.56 7.84
C MET A 132 20.95 -6.16 8.54
N ALA A 133 20.82 -5.96 9.86
CA ALA A 133 19.66 -6.42 10.62
C ALA A 133 18.36 -5.70 10.19
N LEU A 134 18.43 -4.39 9.91
CA LEU A 134 17.30 -3.61 9.43
C LEU A 134 16.94 -3.97 7.98
N GLU A 135 17.91 -4.21 7.10
CA GLU A 135 17.69 -4.69 5.73
C GLU A 135 16.96 -6.03 5.72
N TYR A 136 17.36 -6.94 6.61
CA TYR A 136 16.68 -8.22 6.82
C TYR A 136 15.23 -8.02 7.30
N LEU A 137 15.01 -7.16 8.29
CA LEU A 137 13.66 -6.82 8.79
C LEU A 137 12.77 -6.24 7.69
N ALA A 138 13.28 -5.32 6.87
CA ALA A 138 12.54 -4.77 5.74
C ALA A 138 12.16 -5.86 4.73
N ALA A 139 13.06 -6.81 4.46
CA ALA A 139 12.78 -7.95 3.58
C ALA A 139 11.74 -8.92 4.15
N GLU A 140 11.73 -9.16 5.47
CA GLU A 140 10.69 -9.96 6.13
C GLU A 140 9.33 -9.29 6.07
N LEU A 141 9.26 -7.98 6.35
CA LEU A 141 8.01 -7.22 6.26
C LEU A 141 7.41 -7.30 4.85
N ARG A 142 8.20 -7.17 3.78
CA ARG A 142 7.71 -7.32 2.40
C ARG A 142 7.18 -8.72 2.08
N LYS A 143 7.59 -9.76 2.83
CA LYS A 143 7.07 -11.13 2.72
C LYS A 143 5.81 -11.36 3.57
N GLY A 144 5.35 -10.38 4.33
CA GLY A 144 4.29 -10.54 5.32
C GLY A 144 4.73 -11.24 6.61
N GLY A 145 6.05 -11.41 6.83
CA GLY A 145 6.57 -11.97 8.08
C GLY A 145 6.49 -10.96 9.22
N ASN A 146 5.97 -11.39 10.38
CA ASN A 146 5.67 -10.61 11.60
C ASN A 146 4.26 -9.99 11.72
N GLN A 147 3.23 -10.63 11.15
CA GLN A 147 1.84 -10.42 11.56
C GLN A 147 1.31 -11.61 12.35
#